data_AF-A0A2E0W707-F1
#
_entry.id   AF-A0A2E0W707-F1
#
_cell.length_a   1.000
_cell.length_b   1.000
_cell.length_c   1.000
_cell.angle_alpha   90.00
_cell.angle_beta   90.00
_cell.angle_gamma   90.00
#
_symmetry.space_group_name_H-M   'P 1'
#
loop_
_entity.id
_entity.type
_entity.pdbx_description
1 polymer ?
#
loop_
_entity_poly.entity_id
_entity_poly.type
_entity_poly.pdbx_seq_one_letter_code
_entity_poly.pdbx_strand_id
1 'polypeptide(L)'
;MYNLNKAAIKLIGFFVTVLLLTVATYGQEKTDTTKMNHMKHNSMKMNHSMMDSTDHSKMMNHSMMDSTKQNSIVREEPIDLKAIDENGDGKVFQDMMDWNVISDKAGECPLCGMKLKEVSLNEAKVNLISNGLEVK
;
A
#
# COMPACT_ATOMS: atom_id res chain seq x y z
N MET A 1 13.03 36.25 45.74
CA MET A 1 13.76 36.06 44.48
C MET A 1 13.06 34.97 43.68
N TYR A 2 12.19 35.35 42.73
CA TYR A 2 11.64 34.44 41.72
C TYR A 2 11.73 35.16 40.38
N ASN A 3 12.88 35.03 39.72
CA ASN A 3 13.09 35.45 38.34
C ASN A 3 12.84 34.25 37.45
N LEU A 4 11.57 33.92 37.25
CA LEU A 4 11.15 32.93 36.27
C LEU A 4 11.00 33.64 34.92
N ASN A 5 11.79 33.20 33.96
CA ASN A 5 12.08 33.87 32.70
C ASN A 5 10.82 34.26 31.91
N LYS A 6 10.69 35.56 31.65
CA LYS A 6 9.65 36.22 30.82
C LYS A 6 9.58 35.73 29.36
N ALA A 7 10.41 34.75 28.97
CA ALA A 7 10.46 34.17 27.63
C ALA A 7 9.46 33.01 27.42
N ALA A 8 9.12 32.24 28.47
CA ALA A 8 8.24 31.08 28.32
C ALA A 8 6.74 31.44 28.19
N ILE A 9 6.33 32.59 28.75
CA ILE A 9 4.92 33.03 28.74
C ILE A 9 4.54 33.71 27.40
N LYS A 10 5.51 34.21 26.63
CA LYS A 10 5.23 34.88 25.34
C LYS A 10 5.07 33.94 24.14
N LEU A 11 5.44 32.67 24.25
CA LEU A 11 5.36 31.70 23.13
C LEU A 11 4.01 30.96 23.05
N ILE A 12 3.25 30.89 24.14
CA ILE A 12 1.95 30.20 24.17
C ILE A 12 0.81 31.10 23.65
N GLY A 13 1.00 32.43 23.68
CA GLY A 13 -0.03 33.41 23.29
C GLY A 13 -0.05 33.82 21.80
N PHE A 14 0.86 33.33 20.96
CA PHE A 14 0.99 33.78 19.56
C PHE A 14 0.40 32.80 18.52
N PHE A 15 0.15 31.53 18.88
CA PHE A 15 -0.41 30.54 17.94
C PHE A 15 -1.94 30.45 17.91
N VAL A 16 -2.65 31.10 18.85
CA VAL A 16 -4.13 31.02 18.95
C VAL A 16 -4.85 32.08 18.09
N THR A 17 -4.15 33.05 17.52
CA THR A 17 -4.77 34.17 16.77
C THR A 17 -4.67 34.06 15.24
N VAL A 18 -4.07 33.01 14.69
CA VAL A 18 -3.97 32.76 13.22
C VAL A 18 -4.90 31.61 12.80
N LEU A 19 -6.11 31.54 13.38
CA LEU A 19 -7.12 30.52 13.06
C LEU A 19 -8.47 31.11 12.61
N LEU A 20 -8.53 32.38 12.17
CA LEU A 20 -9.81 33.05 11.94
C LEU A 20 -9.98 33.86 10.64
N LEU A 21 -9.17 33.67 9.60
CA LEU A 21 -9.45 34.31 8.30
C LEU A 21 -9.00 33.43 7.13
N THR A 22 -9.94 32.67 6.55
CA THR A 22 -10.24 32.63 5.09
C THR A 22 -11.33 31.58 4.83
N VAL A 23 -12.60 31.99 5.02
CA VAL A 23 -13.75 31.33 4.39
C VAL A 23 -14.15 32.18 3.19
N ALA A 24 -14.13 31.56 2.01
CA ALA A 24 -14.67 31.94 0.69
C ALA A 24 -13.62 31.49 -0.33
N THR A 25 -13.80 30.45 -1.13
CA THR A 25 -14.88 30.25 -2.09
C THR A 25 -14.88 28.78 -2.56
N TYR A 26 -15.87 27.98 -2.17
CA TYR A 26 -16.16 26.73 -2.89
C TYR A 26 -17.34 27.00 -3.82
N GLY A 27 -17.01 27.44 -5.03
CA GLY A 27 -17.95 27.56 -6.15
C GLY A 27 -18.30 26.18 -6.72
N GLN A 28 -19.52 26.08 -7.24
CA GLN A 28 -20.07 24.88 -7.87
C GLN A 28 -19.28 24.46 -9.12
N GLU A 29 -19.09 23.16 -9.32
CA GLU A 29 -19.15 22.61 -10.66
C GLU A 29 -19.88 21.27 -10.65
N LYS A 30 -21.01 21.26 -11.36
CA LYS A 30 -21.75 20.06 -11.73
C LYS A 30 -21.15 19.58 -13.03
N THR A 31 -20.48 18.43 -13.02
CA THR A 31 -20.16 17.73 -14.26
C THR A 31 -21.14 16.58 -14.42
N ASP A 32 -22.09 16.81 -15.32
CA ASP A 32 -22.94 15.78 -15.92
C ASP A 32 -22.07 14.67 -16.51
N THR A 33 -21.97 13.53 -15.83
CA THR A 33 -21.51 12.31 -16.47
C THR A 33 -22.69 11.64 -17.14
N THR A 34 -22.77 11.90 -18.44
CA THR A 34 -23.49 11.16 -19.47
C THR A 34 -23.76 9.71 -19.08
N LYS A 35 -25.04 9.36 -18.95
CA LYS A 35 -25.50 7.97 -18.85
C LYS A 35 -24.96 7.20 -20.06
N MET A 36 -23.99 6.31 -19.82
CA MET A 36 -23.49 5.41 -20.85
C MET A 36 -24.61 4.46 -21.27
N ASN A 37 -24.91 4.47 -22.56
CA ASN A 37 -25.86 3.56 -23.18
C ASN A 37 -25.42 2.11 -22.95
N HIS A 38 -26.29 1.35 -22.30
CA HIS A 38 -26.15 -0.09 -22.11
C HIS A 38 -26.29 -0.77 -23.48
N MET A 39 -25.17 -1.03 -24.17
CA MET A 39 -25.20 -1.84 -25.38
C MET A 39 -25.52 -3.29 -24.99
N LYS A 40 -26.65 -3.76 -25.49
CA LYS A 40 -27.17 -5.12 -25.31
C LYS A 40 -26.18 -6.10 -25.96
N HIS A 41 -25.57 -6.98 -25.16
CA HIS A 41 -24.75 -8.09 -25.67
C HIS A 41 -25.63 -8.98 -26.55
N ASN A 42 -25.35 -9.03 -27.85
CA ASN A 42 -25.91 -10.04 -28.72
C ASN A 42 -25.32 -11.40 -28.31
N SER A 43 -26.20 -12.31 -27.90
CA SER A 43 -25.92 -13.71 -27.61
C SER A 43 -25.31 -14.38 -28.84
N MET A 44 -23.99 -14.50 -28.88
CA MET A 44 -23.33 -15.44 -29.78
C MET A 44 -23.44 -16.83 -29.15
N LYS A 45 -24.30 -17.67 -29.72
CA LYS A 45 -24.35 -19.10 -29.41
C LYS A 45 -23.04 -19.74 -29.88
N MET A 46 -22.15 -20.03 -28.94
CA MET A 46 -21.01 -20.91 -29.17
C MET A 46 -21.54 -22.34 -29.24
N ASN A 47 -21.53 -22.94 -30.43
CA ASN A 47 -21.74 -24.39 -30.57
C ASN A 47 -20.53 -25.11 -29.97
N HIS A 48 -20.66 -25.68 -28.77
CA HIS A 48 -19.66 -26.60 -28.23
C HIS A 48 -19.80 -27.95 -28.95
N SER A 49 -18.92 -28.19 -29.94
CA SER A 49 -18.55 -29.54 -30.34
C SER A 49 -17.64 -30.14 -29.26
N MET A 50 -18.02 -31.31 -28.76
CA MET A 50 -17.31 -32.11 -27.75
C MET A 50 -15.83 -32.24 -28.08
N MET A 51 -14.95 -31.83 -27.17
CA MET A 51 -13.52 -32.16 -27.23
C MET A 51 -13.32 -33.48 -26.49
N ASP A 52 -13.04 -34.52 -27.27
CA ASP A 52 -12.71 -35.86 -26.80
C ASP A 52 -11.46 -35.82 -25.92
N SER A 53 -11.55 -36.41 -24.73
CA SER A 53 -10.52 -36.38 -23.70
C SER A 53 -9.61 -37.58 -23.86
N THR A 54 -8.63 -37.48 -24.76
CA THR A 54 -7.53 -38.45 -24.84
C THR A 54 -6.20 -37.76 -24.57
N ASP A 55 -5.70 -38.01 -23.35
CA ASP A 55 -4.30 -38.04 -22.95
C ASP A 55 -3.43 -36.79 -23.18
N HIS A 56 -3.40 -35.93 -22.15
CA HIS A 56 -2.30 -34.99 -21.92
C HIS A 56 -1.66 -35.27 -20.56
N SER A 57 -1.17 -36.51 -20.39
CA SER A 57 -0.09 -36.74 -19.45
C SER A 57 1.16 -35.97 -19.93
N LYS A 58 1.73 -35.15 -19.04
CA LYS A 58 3.03 -34.45 -19.15
C LYS A 58 3.01 -33.01 -19.69
N MET A 59 2.71 -32.03 -18.81
CA MET A 59 3.22 -30.66 -18.97
C MET A 59 3.63 -30.01 -17.63
N MET A 60 4.92 -29.69 -17.56
CA MET A 60 5.65 -28.75 -16.69
C MET A 60 5.57 -28.90 -15.16
N ASN A 61 6.53 -29.64 -14.60
CA ASN A 61 7.06 -29.38 -13.26
C ASN A 61 7.79 -28.02 -13.29
N HIS A 62 7.13 -26.93 -12.90
CA HIS A 62 7.81 -25.67 -12.60
C HIS A 62 8.51 -25.78 -11.25
N SER A 63 9.63 -26.50 -11.22
CA SER A 63 10.67 -26.26 -10.23
C SER A 63 11.36 -24.97 -10.63
N MET A 64 10.81 -23.82 -10.19
CA MET A 64 11.50 -22.54 -10.34
C MET A 64 12.73 -22.56 -9.42
N MET A 65 13.88 -22.71 -10.07
CA MET A 65 15.21 -22.23 -9.71
C MET A 65 15.29 -21.47 -8.38
N ASP A 66 15.64 -22.21 -7.33
CA ASP A 66 16.36 -21.71 -6.15
C ASP A 66 17.75 -21.25 -6.60
N SER A 67 17.85 -19.99 -7.02
CA SER A 67 19.11 -19.29 -7.27
C SER A 67 18.80 -17.80 -7.38
N THR A 68 18.58 -17.12 -6.27
CA THR A 68 19.28 -15.87 -5.94
C THR A 68 18.72 -15.25 -4.66
N LYS A 69 19.60 -15.18 -3.67
CA LYS A 69 19.71 -14.08 -2.71
C LYS A 69 19.78 -12.74 -3.47
N GLN A 70 18.65 -12.23 -3.93
CA GLN A 70 18.55 -10.93 -4.60
C GLN A 70 17.29 -10.21 -4.13
N ASN A 71 17.49 -9.21 -3.28
CA ASN A 71 16.74 -7.94 -3.19
C ASN A 71 15.20 -7.97 -3.30
N SER A 72 14.54 -9.10 -3.06
CA SER A 72 13.09 -9.18 -3.14
C SER A 72 12.50 -8.52 -1.90
N ILE A 73 11.76 -7.42 -2.12
CA ILE A 73 11.00 -6.75 -1.08
C ILE A 73 9.74 -7.52 -0.68
N VAL A 74 9.41 -8.60 -1.42
CA VAL A 74 8.33 -9.54 -1.07
C VAL A 74 8.83 -10.47 0.04
N ARG A 75 8.18 -10.43 1.20
CA ARG A 75 8.59 -11.14 2.42
C ARG A 75 7.82 -12.43 2.59
N GLU A 76 8.53 -13.46 3.04
CA GLU A 76 7.95 -14.71 3.51
C GLU A 76 7.68 -14.60 5.02
N GLU A 77 6.62 -15.28 5.47
CA GLU A 77 6.29 -15.35 6.89
C GLU A 77 7.24 -16.32 7.64
N PRO A 78 7.53 -16.08 8.93
CA PRO A 78 7.16 -14.90 9.71
C PRO A 78 8.04 -13.68 9.38
N ILE A 79 7.41 -12.53 9.20
CA ILE A 79 8.06 -11.29 8.76
C ILE A 79 8.77 -10.61 9.94
N ASP A 80 10.06 -10.32 9.78
CA ASP A 80 10.87 -9.61 10.77
C ASP A 80 10.97 -8.13 10.43
N LEU A 81 10.09 -7.31 10.98
CA LEU A 81 10.06 -5.87 10.69
C LEU A 81 11.34 -5.16 11.12
N LYS A 82 12.00 -5.62 12.19
CA LYS A 82 13.24 -5.01 12.67
C LYS A 82 14.43 -5.31 11.77
N ALA A 83 14.46 -6.50 11.18
CA ALA A 83 15.49 -6.84 10.19
C ALA A 83 15.32 -6.08 8.88
N ILE A 84 14.12 -5.54 8.61
CA ILE A 84 13.84 -4.75 7.41
C ILE A 84 14.25 -3.28 7.59
N ASP A 85 14.07 -2.71 8.78
CA ASP A 85 14.55 -1.35 9.13
C ASP A 85 16.07 -1.34 9.32
N GLU A 86 16.79 -1.42 8.19
CA GLU A 86 18.26 -1.44 8.15
C GLU A 86 18.86 -0.12 8.65
N ASN A 87 18.15 0.99 8.46
CA ASN A 87 18.63 2.33 8.81
C ASN A 87 18.28 2.74 10.26
N GLY A 88 17.33 2.07 10.90
CA GLY A 88 16.97 2.24 12.31
C GLY A 88 16.10 3.46 12.61
N ASP A 89 15.40 4.01 11.62
CA ASP A 89 14.54 5.19 11.77
C ASP A 89 13.12 4.86 12.27
N GLY A 90 12.80 3.57 12.42
CA GLY A 90 11.51 3.08 12.88
C GLY A 90 10.42 3.14 11.82
N LYS A 91 10.79 3.22 10.53
CA LYS A 91 9.88 3.29 9.38
C LYS A 91 10.24 2.25 8.33
N VAL A 92 9.25 1.90 7.53
CA VAL A 92 9.40 1.05 6.34
C VAL A 92 8.46 1.54 5.25
N PHE A 93 8.76 1.16 4.01
CA PHE A 93 7.92 1.38 2.85
C PHE A 93 7.15 0.09 2.55
N GLN A 94 5.82 0.19 2.55
CA GLN A 94 4.91 -0.95 2.42
C GLN A 94 3.89 -0.72 1.29
N ASP A 95 3.56 -1.77 0.54
CA ASP A 95 2.46 -1.73 -0.43
C ASP A 95 1.09 -1.81 0.26
N MET A 96 0.11 -1.07 -0.25
CA MET A 96 -1.25 -0.99 0.33
C MET A 96 -2.24 -2.03 -0.22
N MET A 97 -1.82 -2.83 -1.20
CA MET A 97 -2.55 -3.97 -1.75
C MET A 97 -1.87 -5.29 -1.40
N ASP A 98 -0.54 -5.34 -1.45
CA ASP A 98 0.26 -6.53 -1.18
C ASP A 98 1.06 -6.37 0.13
N TRP A 99 0.43 -6.66 1.27
CA TRP A 99 0.97 -6.35 2.60
C TRP A 99 2.32 -6.98 2.94
N ASN A 100 2.66 -8.09 2.29
CA ASN A 100 3.95 -8.76 2.43
C ASN A 100 5.08 -8.08 1.63
N VAL A 101 4.79 -7.03 0.87
CA VAL A 101 5.78 -6.24 0.12
C VAL A 101 6.27 -5.07 0.99
N ILE A 102 7.46 -5.22 1.56
CA ILE A 102 8.04 -4.28 2.54
C ILE A 102 9.54 -4.05 2.29
N SER A 103 9.95 -2.79 2.31
CA SER A 103 11.31 -2.32 2.05
C SER A 103 11.75 -1.25 3.06
N ASP A 104 13.05 -1.18 3.37
CA ASP A 104 13.66 -0.04 4.10
C ASP A 104 13.64 1.25 3.26
N LYS A 105 13.69 1.08 1.93
CA LYS A 105 13.87 2.17 0.97
C LYS A 105 12.61 2.38 0.15
N ALA A 106 12.37 3.64 -0.21
CA ALA A 106 11.35 4.01 -1.18
C ALA A 106 11.57 3.25 -2.49
N GLY A 107 10.46 2.85 -3.12
CA GLY A 107 10.47 2.05 -4.33
C GLY A 107 9.07 1.77 -4.84
N GLU A 108 8.98 0.87 -5.79
CA GLU A 108 7.74 0.40 -6.39
C GLU A 108 7.53 -1.08 -6.08
N CYS A 109 6.28 -1.48 -5.89
CA CYS A 109 5.89 -2.87 -5.69
C CYS A 109 6.12 -3.66 -6.99
N PRO A 110 6.87 -4.79 -6.96
CA PRO A 110 7.12 -5.59 -8.16
C PRO A 110 5.88 -6.34 -8.66
N LEU A 111 4.82 -6.44 -7.84
CA LEU A 111 3.60 -7.16 -8.18
C LEU A 111 2.60 -6.27 -8.92
N CYS A 112 2.42 -5.02 -8.46
CA CYS A 112 1.41 -4.11 -8.99
C CYS A 112 1.97 -2.82 -9.62
N GLY A 113 3.26 -2.53 -9.44
CA GLY A 113 3.93 -1.33 -9.96
C GLY A 113 3.59 -0.03 -9.23
N MET A 114 2.83 -0.08 -8.13
CA MET A 114 2.53 1.11 -7.33
C MET A 114 3.70 1.51 -6.44
N LYS A 115 3.78 2.80 -6.09
CA LYS A 115 4.77 3.28 -5.13
C LYS A 115 4.44 2.78 -3.72
N LEU A 116 5.45 2.29 -3.02
CA LEU A 116 5.34 1.90 -1.64
C LEU A 116 5.08 3.14 -0.77
N LYS A 117 4.24 2.98 0.25
CA LYS A 117 3.90 4.03 1.21
C LYS A 117 4.78 3.91 2.44
N GLU A 118 5.37 5.02 2.87
CA GLU A 118 6.10 5.10 4.13
C GLU A 118 5.12 4.95 5.30
N VAL A 119 5.40 4.01 6.20
CA VAL A 119 4.63 3.70 7.40
C VAL A 119 5.57 3.45 8.57
N SER A 120 5.10 3.67 9.79
CA SER A 120 5.89 3.29 10.98
C SER A 120 5.94 1.77 11.16
N LEU A 121 6.94 1.24 11.86
CA LEU A 121 7.00 -0.19 12.20
C LEU A 121 5.73 -0.69 12.91
N ASN A 122 5.14 0.15 13.77
CA ASN A 122 3.90 -0.19 14.46
C ASN A 122 2.71 -0.28 13.50
N GLU A 123 2.60 0.67 12.56
CA GLU A 123 1.56 0.64 11.52
C GLU A 123 1.73 -0.55 10.59
N ALA A 124 2.96 -0.83 10.14
CA ALA A 124 3.27 -2.01 9.32
C ALA A 124 2.89 -3.31 10.05
N LYS A 125 3.22 -3.42 11.35
CA LYS A 125 2.83 -4.58 12.17
C LYS A 125 1.32 -4.76 12.24
N VAL A 126 0.57 -3.69 12.45
CA VAL A 126 -0.90 -3.74 12.47
C VAL A 126 -1.43 -4.19 11.11
N ASN A 127 -0.92 -3.60 10.01
CA ASN A 127 -1.32 -3.97 8.66
C ASN A 127 -1.08 -5.47 8.38
N LEU A 128 0.08 -6.01 8.77
CA LEU A 128 0.42 -7.42 8.60
C LEU A 128 -0.54 -8.34 9.37
N ILE A 129 -0.72 -8.09 10.66
CA ILE A 129 -1.56 -8.92 11.53
C ILE A 129 -3.04 -8.83 11.11
N SER A 130 -3.52 -7.62 10.77
CA SER A 130 -4.90 -7.42 10.30
C SER A 130 -5.22 -8.13 8.99
N ASN A 131 -4.19 -8.48 8.20
CA ASN A 131 -4.33 -9.23 6.96
C ASN A 131 -3.88 -10.70 7.07
N GLY A 132 -3.69 -11.20 8.30
CA GLY A 132 -3.42 -12.61 8.56
C GLY A 132 -1.97 -13.06 8.32
N LEU A 133 -1.02 -12.13 8.27
CA LEU A 133 0.41 -12.43 8.12
C LEU A 133 1.09 -12.50 9.50
N GLU A 134 1.94 -13.51 9.71
CA GLU A 134 2.72 -13.66 10.95
C GLU A 134 3.92 -12.71 11.01
N VAL A 135 4.15 -12.10 12.18
CA VAL A 135 5.24 -11.14 12.45
C VAL A 135 6.04 -11.61 13.67
N LYS A 136 7.37 -11.57 13.60
CA LYS A 136 8.27 -11.92 14.71
C LYS A 136 9.02 -10.72 15.28
#